data_AF-A0A2J2HBK8-F1
#
_entry.id   AF-A0A2J2HBK8-F1
#
_cell.length_a   1.000
_cell.length_b   1.000
_cell.length_c   1.000
_cell.angle_alpha   90.00
_cell.angle_beta   90.00
_cell.angle_gamma   90.00
#
_symmetry.space_group_name_H-M   'P 1'
#
loop_
_entity.id
_entity.type
_entity.pdbx_description
1 polymer ?
#
loop_
_entity_poly.entity_id
_entity_poly.type
_entity_poly.pdbx_seq_one_letter_code
_entity_poly.pdbx_strand_id
1 'polypeptide(L)'
;MPNCALCCRASPVTVLPHEVYVLESLARDLDVRVKFAPAYTLLDAVSGVRVALSYLMLLDGEGKCPFLRGTKCLVHDLYKPLTCRSFPYLPKVIKYELDPVAKEIRMEINFVMSTLCPVVKSDLSPRDLVKMRDIRIAVQYAPKEVEVARETVERRLFYARILSDLWQKGYVELQDGANSPFHPVVNGFAFIRRFRPELTIKDLL
;
A
#
# COMPACT_ATOMS: atom_id res chain seq x y z
N MET A 1 -12.11 -17.18 -20.54
CA MET A 1 -11.00 -16.70 -19.70
C MET A 1 -11.56 -16.35 -18.32
N PRO A 2 -10.85 -16.63 -17.21
CA PRO A 2 -11.31 -16.25 -15.88
C PRO A 2 -11.63 -14.75 -15.85
N ASN A 3 -12.71 -14.35 -15.19
CA ASN A 3 -13.11 -12.95 -15.11
C ASN A 3 -12.18 -12.21 -14.14
N CYS A 4 -10.95 -11.91 -14.56
CA CYS A 4 -9.89 -11.31 -13.74
C CYS A 4 -10.25 -9.92 -13.19
N ALA A 5 -11.32 -9.30 -13.69
CA ALA A 5 -11.84 -8.02 -13.24
C ALA A 5 -12.67 -8.09 -11.94
N LEU A 6 -13.01 -9.28 -11.43
CA LEU A 6 -13.80 -9.42 -10.21
C LEU A 6 -13.11 -8.74 -9.01
N CYS A 7 -11.80 -8.91 -8.88
CA CYS A 7 -11.02 -8.28 -7.82
C CYS A 7 -11.03 -6.74 -7.90
N CYS A 8 -11.17 -6.19 -9.10
CA CYS A 8 -11.20 -4.75 -9.34
C CYS A 8 -12.50 -4.09 -8.89
N ARG A 9 -13.53 -4.85 -8.53
CA ARG A 9 -14.83 -4.35 -8.03
C ARG A 9 -15.02 -4.60 -6.53
N ALA A 10 -14.05 -5.23 -5.88
CA ALA A 10 -14.22 -5.73 -4.52
C ALA A 10 -14.11 -4.64 -3.45
N SER A 11 -13.16 -3.71 -3.60
CA SER A 11 -12.90 -2.63 -2.64
C SER A 11 -11.78 -1.71 -3.13
N PRO A 12 -11.64 -0.52 -2.53
CA PRO A 12 -10.46 0.33 -2.70
C PRO A 12 -9.14 -0.43 -2.49
N VAL A 13 -8.08 0.09 -3.11
CA VAL A 13 -6.72 -0.48 -3.09
C VAL A 13 -5.82 0.40 -2.22
N THR A 14 -5.11 -0.20 -1.26
CA THR A 14 -4.24 0.55 -0.34
C THR A 14 -2.87 0.82 -0.96
N VAL A 15 -2.62 2.01 -1.48
CA VAL A 15 -1.34 2.35 -2.12
C VAL A 15 -0.39 3.07 -1.16
N LEU A 16 0.90 2.98 -1.44
CA LEU A 16 1.98 3.65 -0.72
C LEU A 16 2.13 5.11 -1.16
N PRO A 17 2.82 5.96 -0.38
CA PRO A 17 2.91 7.38 -0.66
C PRO A 17 3.52 7.73 -2.02
N HIS A 18 4.55 7.00 -2.47
CA HIS A 18 5.16 7.21 -3.79
C HIS A 18 4.26 6.71 -4.93
N GLU A 19 3.50 5.63 -4.71
CA GLU A 19 2.59 5.06 -5.72
C GLU A 19 1.50 6.05 -6.13
N VAL A 20 1.09 6.95 -5.23
CA VAL A 20 0.15 8.04 -5.56
C VAL A 20 0.65 8.84 -6.76
N TYR A 21 1.92 9.28 -6.75
CA TYR A 21 2.48 10.07 -7.86
C TYR A 21 2.60 9.26 -9.15
N VAL A 22 2.97 7.99 -9.05
CA VAL A 22 3.07 7.08 -10.21
C VAL A 22 1.70 6.91 -10.86
N LEU A 23 0.69 6.60 -10.06
CA LEU A 23 -0.67 6.36 -10.52
C LEU A 23 -1.36 7.64 -11.00
N GLU A 24 -1.11 8.79 -10.38
CA GLU A 24 -1.60 10.08 -10.87
C GLU A 24 -0.99 10.43 -12.22
N SER A 25 0.30 10.17 -12.43
CA SER A 25 0.92 10.37 -13.74
C SER A 25 0.29 9.47 -14.80
N LEU A 26 0.19 8.17 -14.53
CA LEU A 26 -0.45 7.22 -15.43
C LEU A 26 -1.92 7.56 -15.70
N ALA A 27 -2.63 8.04 -14.68
CA ALA A 27 -4.02 8.45 -14.82
C ALA A 27 -4.16 9.64 -15.77
N ARG A 28 -3.26 10.63 -15.72
CA ARG A 28 -3.24 11.74 -16.69
C ARG A 28 -2.94 11.24 -18.10
N ASP A 29 -1.92 10.39 -18.25
CA ASP A 29 -1.49 9.89 -19.56
C ASP A 29 -2.57 9.01 -20.23
N LEU A 30 -3.40 8.34 -19.43
CA LEU A 30 -4.47 7.44 -19.89
C LEU A 30 -5.87 8.08 -19.89
N ASP A 31 -5.98 9.37 -19.55
CA ASP A 31 -7.26 10.10 -19.37
C ASP A 31 -8.23 9.37 -18.41
N VAL A 32 -7.71 8.94 -17.25
CA VAL A 32 -8.43 8.27 -16.18
C VAL A 32 -8.58 9.22 -14.99
N ARG A 33 -9.78 9.29 -14.40
CA ARG A 33 -9.99 10.02 -13.15
C ARG A 33 -9.74 9.11 -11.96
N VAL A 34 -8.68 9.37 -11.20
CA VAL A 34 -8.34 8.67 -9.96
C VAL A 34 -8.51 9.59 -8.75
N LYS A 35 -8.90 9.03 -7.60
CA LYS A 35 -8.98 9.75 -6.32
C LYS A 35 -8.29 8.94 -5.23
N PHE A 36 -7.53 9.63 -4.39
CA PHE A 36 -6.85 9.04 -3.25
C PHE A 36 -7.34 9.68 -1.95
N ALA A 37 -7.56 8.85 -0.93
CA ALA A 37 -7.86 9.29 0.43
C ALA A 37 -6.78 8.78 1.39
N PRO A 38 -6.25 9.59 2.30
CA PRO A 38 -5.33 9.11 3.34
C PRO A 38 -5.96 7.98 4.16
N ALA A 39 -5.21 6.90 4.37
CA ALA A 39 -5.69 5.71 5.08
C ALA A 39 -5.04 5.55 6.46
N TYR A 40 -3.74 5.82 6.55
CA TYR A 40 -3.00 5.82 7.81
C TYR A 40 -2.09 7.04 7.85
N THR A 41 -2.14 7.77 8.97
CA THR A 41 -1.39 9.01 9.16
C THR A 41 -0.70 9.04 10.52
N LEU A 42 0.51 9.60 10.55
CA LEU A 42 1.20 9.97 11.79
C LEU A 42 1.18 11.49 11.94
N LEU A 43 0.92 12.02 13.12
CA LEU A 43 1.12 13.44 13.40
C LEU A 43 2.60 13.69 13.67
N ASP A 44 3.21 14.66 12.99
CA ASP A 44 4.45 15.28 13.44
C ASP A 44 4.10 16.53 14.27
N ALA A 45 4.28 16.44 15.58
CA ALA A 45 3.94 17.50 16.52
C ALA A 45 4.86 18.74 16.38
N VAL A 46 6.05 18.59 15.78
CA VAL A 46 6.97 19.71 15.54
C VAL A 46 6.44 20.60 14.42
N SER A 47 6.10 20.03 13.26
CA SER A 47 5.62 20.81 12.11
C SER A 47 4.10 20.95 12.05
N GLY A 48 3.35 20.26 12.90
CA GLY A 48 1.89 20.34 12.97
C GLY A 48 1.22 19.76 11.73
N VAL A 49 1.79 18.72 11.11
CA VAL A 49 1.21 18.07 9.92
C VAL A 49 0.98 16.58 10.16
N ARG A 50 -0.01 16.02 9.48
CA ARG A 50 -0.24 14.57 9.43
C ARG A 50 0.45 13.96 8.22
N VAL A 51 1.45 13.14 8.45
CA VAL A 51 2.20 12.42 7.43
C VAL A 51 1.44 11.15 7.05
N ALA A 52 0.87 11.10 5.84
CA ALA A 52 0.18 9.92 5.33
C ALA A 52 1.16 8.84 4.87
N LEU A 53 1.12 7.66 5.49
CA LEU A 53 1.96 6.50 5.13
C LEU A 53 1.25 5.50 4.22
N SER A 54 -0.06 5.65 4.04
CA SER A 54 -0.80 4.90 3.04
C SER A 54 -2.07 5.63 2.63
N TYR A 55 -2.56 5.29 1.45
CA TYR A 55 -3.73 5.88 0.82
C TYR A 55 -4.67 4.79 0.34
N LEU A 56 -5.96 5.09 0.27
CA LEU A 56 -6.93 4.31 -0.48
C LEU A 56 -7.09 4.93 -1.86
N MET A 57 -6.72 4.19 -2.91
CA MET A 57 -7.20 4.46 -4.26
C MET A 57 -8.67 4.09 -4.32
N LEU A 58 -9.52 5.11 -4.41
CA LEU A 58 -10.96 4.95 -4.38
C LEU A 58 -11.46 4.31 -5.67
N LEU A 59 -12.55 3.56 -5.55
CA LEU A 59 -13.30 3.08 -6.70
C LEU A 59 -13.95 4.27 -7.42
N ASP A 60 -14.19 4.12 -8.72
CA ASP A 60 -14.88 5.12 -9.53
C ASP A 60 -16.39 5.17 -9.23
N GLY A 61 -17.14 5.96 -10.00
CA GLY A 61 -18.59 6.11 -9.84
C GLY A 61 -19.39 4.82 -10.12
N GLU A 62 -18.79 3.80 -10.73
CA GLU A 62 -19.40 2.49 -10.97
C GLU A 62 -18.97 1.44 -9.93
N GLY A 63 -18.21 1.84 -8.91
CA GLY A 63 -17.69 0.91 -7.90
C GLY A 63 -16.64 -0.06 -8.46
N LYS A 64 -15.87 0.35 -9.48
CA LYS A 64 -14.72 -0.42 -9.99
C LYS A 64 -13.41 0.35 -9.86
N CYS A 65 -12.30 -0.36 -9.98
CA CYS A 65 -10.97 0.24 -10.07
C CYS A 65 -10.95 1.26 -11.22
N PRO A 66 -10.48 2.50 -11.02
CA PRO A 66 -10.46 3.52 -12.05
C PRO A 66 -9.74 3.10 -13.35
N PHE A 67 -8.77 2.20 -13.24
CA PHE A 67 -8.01 1.68 -14.39
C PHE A 67 -8.67 0.48 -15.10
N LEU A 68 -9.88 0.07 -14.70
CA LEU A 68 -10.61 -1.03 -15.34
C LEU A 68 -11.47 -0.52 -16.51
N ARG A 69 -11.16 -0.96 -17.73
CA ARG A 69 -11.98 -0.74 -18.93
C ARG A 69 -12.49 -2.08 -19.48
N GLY A 70 -13.77 -2.35 -19.33
CA GLY A 70 -14.34 -3.67 -19.61
C GLY A 70 -13.73 -4.71 -18.66
N THR A 71 -12.92 -5.63 -19.20
CA THR A 71 -12.14 -6.62 -18.45
C THR A 71 -10.63 -6.32 -18.42
N LYS A 72 -10.19 -5.25 -19.10
CA LYS A 72 -8.77 -4.90 -19.24
C LYS A 72 -8.34 -3.92 -18.14
N CYS A 73 -7.21 -4.23 -17.49
CA CYS A 73 -6.51 -3.28 -16.63
C CYS A 73 -5.59 -2.41 -17.49
N LEU A 74 -5.81 -1.10 -17.50
CA LEU A 74 -5.03 -0.16 -18.32
C LEU A 74 -3.58 -0.01 -17.87
N VAL A 75 -3.29 -0.31 -16.61
CA VAL A 75 -1.94 -0.22 -16.02
C VAL A 75 -1.27 -1.59 -15.85
N HIS A 76 -1.81 -2.64 -16.49
CA HIS A 76 -1.34 -4.02 -16.29
C HIS A 76 0.16 -4.20 -16.53
N ASP A 77 0.66 -3.62 -17.63
CA ASP A 77 2.04 -3.70 -18.09
C ASP A 77 2.84 -2.42 -17.79
N LEU A 78 2.23 -1.45 -17.12
CA LEU A 78 2.85 -0.15 -16.81
C LEU A 78 3.27 -0.09 -15.35
N TYR A 79 2.30 -0.20 -14.45
CA TYR A 79 2.53 -0.24 -13.00
C TYR A 79 1.27 -0.73 -12.30
N LYS A 80 1.32 -1.93 -11.73
CA LYS A 80 0.28 -2.41 -10.83
C LYS A 80 0.71 -2.08 -9.40
N PRO A 81 -0.16 -1.44 -8.60
CA PRO A 81 0.18 -1.15 -7.22
C PRO A 81 0.58 -2.43 -6.47
N LEU A 82 1.54 -2.35 -5.55
CA LEU A 82 2.07 -3.52 -4.84
C LEU A 82 1.00 -4.27 -4.03
N THR A 83 -0.07 -3.58 -3.64
CA THR A 83 -1.22 -4.16 -2.92
C THR A 83 -2.43 -4.41 -3.84
N CYS A 84 -2.24 -4.38 -5.17
CA CYS A 84 -3.32 -4.56 -6.12
C CYS A 84 -4.02 -5.91 -5.87
N ARG A 85 -5.35 -5.89 -5.84
CA ARG A 85 -6.16 -7.08 -5.58
C ARG A 85 -6.11 -8.13 -6.69
N SER A 86 -5.50 -7.80 -7.84
CA SER A 86 -5.18 -8.79 -8.87
C SER A 86 -4.08 -9.76 -8.44
N PHE A 87 -3.27 -9.39 -7.44
CA PHE A 87 -2.35 -10.30 -6.78
C PHE A 87 -3.12 -11.05 -5.69
N PRO A 88 -3.36 -12.36 -5.83
CA PRO A 88 -4.13 -13.10 -4.84
C PRO A 88 -3.45 -13.22 -3.48
N TYR A 89 -2.12 -13.06 -3.38
CA TYR A 89 -1.43 -13.02 -2.10
C TYR A 89 -1.24 -11.56 -1.64
N LEU A 90 -2.01 -11.13 -0.63
CA LEU A 90 -2.11 -9.73 -0.26
C LEU A 90 -2.16 -9.54 1.26
N PRO A 91 -1.79 -8.35 1.78
CA PRO A 91 -1.87 -8.06 3.20
C PRO A 91 -3.35 -7.99 3.65
N LYS A 92 -3.69 -8.75 4.68
CA LYS A 92 -5.00 -8.72 5.35
C LYS A 92 -5.05 -7.67 6.47
N VAL A 93 -3.99 -7.62 7.27
CA VAL A 93 -3.86 -6.68 8.39
C VAL A 93 -2.49 -6.03 8.30
N ILE A 94 -2.46 -4.71 8.40
CA ILE A 94 -1.24 -3.91 8.54
C ILE A 94 -1.43 -3.10 9.81
N LYS A 95 -0.69 -3.44 10.86
CA LYS A 95 -0.70 -2.72 12.13
C LYS A 95 0.58 -1.93 12.24
N TYR A 96 0.45 -0.63 12.46
CA TYR A 96 1.56 0.26 12.81
C TYR A 96 1.54 0.49 14.31
N GLU A 97 2.70 0.44 14.94
CA GLU A 97 2.89 0.67 16.37
C GLU A 97 4.00 1.71 16.55
N LEU A 98 3.74 2.72 17.35
CA LEU A 98 4.73 3.71 17.75
C LEU A 98 5.29 3.30 19.11
N ASP A 99 6.62 3.27 19.22
CA ASP A 99 7.33 3.15 20.48
C ASP A 99 7.94 4.53 20.81
N PRO A 100 7.29 5.36 21.65
CA PRO A 100 7.77 6.71 21.94
C PRO A 100 9.09 6.72 22.74
N VAL A 101 9.40 5.63 23.46
CA VAL A 101 10.63 5.52 24.25
C VAL A 101 11.82 5.25 23.34
N ALA A 102 11.68 4.28 22.42
CA ALA A 102 12.70 3.98 21.42
C ALA A 102 12.69 4.93 20.21
N LYS A 103 11.64 5.76 20.09
CA LYS A 103 11.35 6.62 18.94
C LYS A 103 11.32 5.83 17.64
N GLU A 104 10.62 4.72 17.65
CA GLU A 104 10.58 3.74 16.56
C GLU A 104 9.15 3.52 16.06
N ILE A 105 9.00 3.35 14.74
CA ILE A 105 7.78 2.86 14.11
C ILE A 105 7.96 1.38 13.80
N ARG A 106 7.21 0.52 14.48
CA ARG A 106 7.14 -0.92 14.22
C ARG A 106 5.93 -1.25 13.35
N MET A 107 6.02 -2.34 12.61
CA MET A 107 4.90 -2.83 11.83
C MET A 107 4.75 -4.34 11.89
N GLU A 108 3.50 -4.77 11.90
CA GLU A 108 3.10 -6.16 11.75
C GLU A 108 2.20 -6.29 10.53
N ILE A 109 2.56 -7.18 9.61
CA ILE A 109 1.82 -7.41 8.38
C ILE A 109 1.48 -8.89 8.26
N ASN A 110 0.18 -9.19 8.20
CA ASN A 110 -0.33 -10.55 8.04
C ASN A 110 -0.87 -10.72 6.62
N PHE A 111 -0.35 -11.70 5.87
CA PHE A 111 -0.76 -12.00 4.49
C PHE A 111 -1.76 -13.14 4.40
N VAL A 112 -2.60 -13.12 3.37
CA VAL A 112 -3.55 -14.17 3.04
C VAL A 112 -3.67 -14.38 1.54
N MET A 113 -4.19 -15.55 1.15
CA MET A 113 -4.59 -15.84 -0.22
C MET A 113 -6.07 -15.49 -0.45
N SER A 114 -6.36 -14.73 -1.50
CA SER A 114 -7.68 -14.22 -1.84
C SER A 114 -8.52 -15.24 -2.60
N THR A 115 -9.64 -15.64 -2.02
CA THR A 115 -10.65 -16.50 -2.66
C THR A 115 -11.52 -15.76 -3.68
N LEU A 116 -11.32 -14.45 -3.85
CA LEU A 116 -11.91 -13.70 -4.97
C LEU A 116 -11.24 -14.02 -6.29
N CYS A 117 -10.00 -14.53 -6.26
CA CYS A 117 -9.35 -15.05 -7.46
C CYS A 117 -9.99 -16.41 -7.82
N PRO A 118 -10.58 -16.56 -9.03
CA PRO A 118 -11.21 -17.81 -9.43
C PRO A 118 -10.27 -19.01 -9.41
N VAL A 119 -8.99 -18.80 -9.74
CA VAL A 119 -7.94 -19.83 -9.75
C VAL A 119 -7.66 -20.32 -8.32
N VAL A 120 -7.46 -19.40 -7.37
CA VAL A 120 -7.30 -19.77 -5.95
C VAL A 120 -8.51 -20.54 -5.44
N LYS A 121 -9.71 -20.08 -5.80
CA LYS A 121 -10.97 -20.69 -5.36
C LYS A 121 -11.16 -22.11 -5.92
N SER A 122 -10.66 -22.39 -7.13
CA SER A 122 -10.70 -23.73 -7.71
C SER A 122 -9.62 -24.65 -7.16
N ASP A 123 -8.42 -24.12 -6.94
CA ASP A 123 -7.23 -24.94 -6.68
C ASP A 123 -7.05 -25.30 -5.20
N LEU A 124 -7.49 -24.43 -4.29
CA LEU A 124 -7.19 -24.54 -2.86
C LEU A 124 -8.44 -24.82 -2.03
N SER A 125 -8.36 -25.86 -1.19
CA SER A 125 -9.38 -26.12 -0.18
C SER A 125 -9.32 -25.07 0.96
N PRO A 126 -10.37 -24.92 1.77
CA PRO A 126 -10.33 -24.08 2.98
C PRO A 126 -9.16 -24.40 3.92
N ARG A 127 -8.74 -25.67 4.00
CA ARG A 127 -7.60 -26.08 4.84
C ARG A 127 -6.27 -25.61 4.27
N ASP A 128 -6.13 -25.58 2.95
CA ASP A 128 -4.89 -25.13 2.29
C ASP A 128 -4.76 -23.61 2.33
N LEU A 129 -5.87 -22.88 2.21
CA LEU A 129 -5.89 -21.42 2.37
C LEU A 129 -5.37 -20.95 3.72
N VAL A 130 -5.64 -21.69 4.80
CA VAL A 130 -5.10 -21.37 6.13
C VAL A 130 -3.57 -21.51 6.16
N LYS A 131 -3.02 -22.53 5.50
CA LYS A 131 -1.57 -22.75 5.41
C LYS A 131 -0.86 -21.66 4.62
N MET A 132 -1.53 -21.01 3.66
CA MET A 132 -0.95 -19.93 2.86
C MET A 132 -0.55 -18.69 3.67
N ARG A 133 -0.93 -18.60 4.96
CA ARG A 133 -0.37 -17.58 5.85
C ARG A 133 1.15 -17.75 6.07
N ASP A 134 1.66 -18.96 5.95
CA ASP A 134 3.10 -19.23 5.97
C ASP A 134 3.70 -18.92 4.60
N ILE A 135 4.58 -17.92 4.56
CA ILE A 135 5.25 -17.49 3.32
C ILE A 135 6.06 -18.61 2.67
N ARG A 136 6.58 -19.58 3.45
CA ARG A 136 7.33 -20.72 2.95
C ARG A 136 6.46 -21.69 2.16
N ILE A 137 5.16 -21.70 2.44
CA ILE A 137 4.17 -22.49 1.71
C ILE A 137 3.63 -21.65 0.54
N ALA A 138 3.28 -20.38 0.78
CA ALA A 138 2.73 -19.50 -0.25
C ALA A 138 3.67 -19.36 -1.46
N VAL A 139 4.99 -19.31 -1.23
CA VAL A 139 5.99 -19.15 -2.30
C VAL A 139 6.02 -20.35 -3.26
N GLN A 140 5.62 -21.54 -2.80
CA GLN A 140 5.56 -22.74 -3.64
C GLN A 140 4.37 -22.71 -4.59
N TYR A 141 3.28 -22.01 -4.21
CA TYR A 141 2.05 -21.92 -5.00
C TYR A 141 2.02 -20.68 -5.90
N ALA A 142 2.36 -19.50 -5.36
CA ALA A 142 2.26 -18.21 -6.04
C ALA A 142 3.56 -17.40 -5.88
N PRO A 143 4.68 -17.85 -6.46
CA PRO A 143 6.01 -17.25 -6.21
C PRO A 143 6.07 -15.77 -6.59
N LYS A 144 5.45 -15.38 -7.71
CA LYS A 144 5.44 -13.99 -8.19
C LYS A 144 4.64 -13.07 -7.27
N GLU A 145 3.49 -13.53 -6.80
CA GLU A 145 2.66 -12.78 -5.86
C GLU A 145 3.33 -12.64 -4.49
N VAL A 146 4.12 -13.64 -4.08
CA VAL A 146 4.93 -13.56 -2.86
C VAL A 146 6.08 -12.57 -3.00
N GLU A 147 6.69 -12.46 -4.19
CA GLU A 147 7.70 -11.43 -4.48
C GLU A 147 7.11 -10.02 -4.31
N VAL A 148 5.95 -9.76 -4.91
CA VAL A 148 5.23 -8.49 -4.75
C VAL A 148 4.85 -8.22 -3.28
N ALA A 149 4.48 -9.25 -2.53
CA ALA A 149 4.22 -9.14 -1.10
C ALA A 149 5.48 -8.75 -0.31
N ARG A 150 6.64 -9.30 -0.65
CA ARG A 150 7.93 -8.91 -0.03
C ARG A 150 8.29 -7.47 -0.35
N GLU A 151 8.15 -7.05 -1.60
CA GLU A 151 8.35 -5.65 -2.00
C GLU A 151 7.42 -4.70 -1.23
N THR A 152 6.15 -5.09 -1.05
CA THR A 152 5.19 -4.32 -0.23
C THR A 152 5.71 -4.10 1.19
N VAL A 153 6.27 -5.15 1.83
CA VAL A 153 6.83 -5.05 3.18
C VAL A 153 8.07 -4.17 3.17
N GLU A 154 8.98 -4.38 2.22
CA GLU A 154 10.22 -3.61 2.11
C GLU A 154 9.95 -2.11 1.96
N ARG A 155 9.06 -1.74 1.04
CA ARG A 155 8.70 -0.34 0.79
C ARG A 155 7.97 0.29 1.98
N ARG A 156 7.18 -0.47 2.74
CA ARG A 156 6.59 0.04 4.00
C ARG A 156 7.67 0.27 5.06
N LEU A 157 8.54 -0.72 5.27
CA LEU A 157 9.64 -0.64 6.24
C LEU A 157 10.59 0.52 5.91
N PHE A 158 10.80 0.83 4.63
CA PHE A 158 11.56 2.00 4.21
C PHE A 158 11.02 3.30 4.82
N TYR A 159 9.72 3.57 4.71
CA TYR A 159 9.12 4.76 5.33
C TYR A 159 9.23 4.74 6.84
N ALA A 160 8.95 3.60 7.48
CA ALA A 160 9.03 3.47 8.93
C ALA A 160 10.45 3.71 9.45
N ARG A 161 11.47 3.18 8.78
CA ARG A 161 12.89 3.36 9.13
C ARG A 161 13.33 4.80 9.00
N ILE A 162 12.99 5.48 7.90
CA ILE A 162 13.36 6.89 7.72
C ILE A 162 12.70 7.77 8.77
N LEU A 163 11.41 7.58 9.02
CA LEU A 163 10.70 8.38 10.02
C LEU A 163 11.20 8.11 11.44
N SER A 164 11.57 6.87 11.77
CA SER A 164 12.21 6.53 13.04
C SER A 164 13.59 7.20 13.16
N ASP A 165 14.43 7.17 12.11
CA ASP A 165 15.73 7.85 12.07
C ASP A 165 15.58 9.36 12.32
N LEU A 166 14.60 9.99 11.68
CA LEU A 166 14.30 11.41 11.87
C LEU A 166 13.83 11.71 13.29
N TRP A 167 13.00 10.84 13.87
CA TRP A 167 12.47 11.01 15.22
C TRP A 167 13.56 10.84 16.29
N GLN A 168 14.41 9.83 16.15
CA GLN A 168 15.57 9.59 17.01
C GLN A 168 16.56 10.76 16.99
N LYS A 169 16.78 11.37 15.82
CA LYS A 169 17.62 12.57 15.66
C LYS A 169 16.93 13.87 16.11
N GLY A 170 15.66 13.81 16.51
CA GLY A 170 14.90 14.97 16.99
C GLY A 170 14.43 15.93 15.90
N TYR A 171 14.43 15.53 14.62
CA TYR A 171 13.94 16.35 13.53
C TYR A 171 12.41 16.39 13.43
N VAL A 172 11.74 15.38 14.00
CA VAL A 172 10.28 15.23 14.05
C VAL A 172 9.88 14.69 15.42
N GLU A 173 8.61 14.84 15.78
CA GLU A 173 8.04 14.23 16.99
C GLU A 173 6.74 13.52 16.62
N LEU A 174 6.77 12.18 16.57
CA LEU A 174 5.70 11.40 15.94
C LEU A 174 4.66 10.92 16.96
N GLN A 175 3.39 11.11 16.60
CA GLN A 175 2.23 10.65 17.38
C GLN A 175 1.20 10.01 16.45
N ASP A 176 0.21 9.31 17.01
CA ASP A 176 -0.90 8.79 16.22
C ASP A 176 -1.71 9.95 15.61
N GLY A 177 -1.77 10.00 14.28
CA GLY A 177 -2.45 11.06 13.55
C GLY A 177 -3.98 10.95 13.59
N ALA A 178 -4.55 9.82 14.00
CA ALA A 178 -5.99 9.63 14.11
C ALA A 178 -6.63 10.59 15.14
N ASN A 179 -5.89 10.94 16.18
CA ASN A 179 -6.36 11.82 17.27
C ASN A 179 -6.27 13.32 16.93
N SER A 180 -5.84 13.67 15.71
CA SER A 180 -5.56 15.06 15.33
C SER A 180 -6.13 15.40 13.96
N PRO A 181 -7.46 15.27 13.76
CA PRO A 181 -8.09 15.34 12.44
C PRO A 181 -8.01 16.71 11.76
N PHE A 182 -7.75 17.78 12.52
CA PHE A 182 -7.70 19.15 12.01
C PHE A 182 -6.35 19.55 11.40
N HIS A 183 -5.30 18.77 11.65
CA HIS A 183 -3.99 19.04 11.07
C HIS A 183 -3.96 18.70 9.57
N PRO A 184 -3.29 19.51 8.73
CA PRO A 184 -3.19 19.26 7.30
C PRO A 184 -2.47 17.94 7.03
N VAL A 185 -2.92 17.20 6.02
CA VAL A 185 -2.29 15.94 5.61
C VAL A 185 -1.27 16.22 4.52
N VAL A 186 -0.07 15.66 4.69
CA VAL A 186 1.02 15.70 3.71
C VAL A 186 1.38 14.29 3.28
N ASN A 187 1.78 14.14 2.03
CA ASN A 187 2.20 12.85 1.51
C ASN A 187 3.53 12.41 2.13
N GLY A 188 3.59 11.18 2.66
CA GLY A 188 4.77 10.65 3.32
C GLY A 188 6.04 10.67 2.48
N PHE A 189 5.95 10.45 1.17
CA PHE A 189 7.09 10.57 0.26
C PHE A 189 7.56 12.02 0.11
N ALA A 190 6.64 12.97 -0.07
CA ALA A 190 7.00 14.38 -0.11
C ALA A 190 7.58 14.87 1.23
N PHE A 191 7.05 14.38 2.35
CA PHE A 191 7.52 14.74 3.68
C PHE A 191 8.97 14.30 3.92
N ILE A 192 9.30 13.02 3.70
CA ILE A 192 10.67 12.52 3.93
C ILE A 192 11.70 13.18 3.02
N ARG A 193 11.30 13.57 1.80
CA ARG A 193 12.20 14.25 0.85
C ARG A 193 12.64 15.65 1.29
N ARG A 194 11.95 16.27 2.25
CA ARG A 194 12.42 17.51 2.88
C ARG A 194 13.73 17.31 3.64
N PHE A 195 13.97 16.09 4.12
CA PHE A 195 15.16 15.70 4.88
C PHE A 195 16.13 14.84 4.06
N ARG A 196 15.62 14.18 3.01
CA ARG A 196 16.35 13.29 2.10
C ARG A 196 16.04 13.63 0.64
N PRO A 197 16.48 14.80 0.14
CA PRO A 197 16.12 15.30 -1.19
C PRO A 197 16.66 14.42 -2.34
N GLU A 198 17.68 13.61 -2.07
CA GLU A 198 18.27 12.64 -2.99
C GLU A 198 17.30 11.51 -3.36
N LEU A 199 16.29 11.23 -2.53
CA LEU A 199 15.30 10.20 -2.82
C LEU A 199 14.41 10.60 -3.99
N THR A 200 14.28 9.71 -4.95
CA THR A 200 13.43 9.84 -6.13
C THR A 200 12.39 8.72 -6.16
N ILE A 201 11.39 8.87 -7.04
CA ILE A 201 10.38 7.81 -7.23
C ILE A 201 11.05 6.55 -7.78
N LYS A 202 12.10 6.67 -8.59
CA LYS A 202 12.81 5.54 -9.19
C LYS A 202 13.48 4.64 -8.15
N ASP A 203 13.87 5.19 -7.01
CA ASP A 203 14.47 4.42 -5.91
C ASP A 203 13.45 3.54 -5.17
N LEU A 204 12.15 3.75 -5.43
CA LEU A 204 11.04 3.07 -4.77
C LEU A 204 10.17 2.23 -5.73
N LEU A 205 10.39 2.35 -7.04
CA LEU A 205 9.85 1.44 -8.04
C LEU A 205 10.64 0.12 -8.08
#